data_AF-A0A7C7SHM7-F1
#
_entry.id   AF-A0A7C7SHM7-F1
#
_cell.length_a   1.000
_cell.length_b   1.000
_cell.length_c   1.000
_cell.angle_alpha   90.00
_cell.angle_beta   90.00
_cell.angle_gamma   90.00
#
_symmetry.space_group_name_H-M   'P 1'
#
loop_
_entity.id
_entity.type
_entity.pdbx_description
1 polymer ?
#
loop_
_entity_poly.entity_id
_entity_poly.type
_entity_poly.pdbx_seq_one_letter_code
_entity_poly.pdbx_strand_id
1 'polypeptide(L)'
;MATTAHRGTWGSKAGFILAAAGSAVGLGNIWGFPTQVGQGGGAVFVLIYLACVLFICLPIMVAELVIGRRAQLDPVGSFSLIRPG
;
A
#
# COMPACT_ATOMS: atom_id res chain seq x y z
N MET A 1 12.06 9.13 -26.50
CA MET A 1 13.12 8.10 -26.37
C MET A 1 13.56 8.09 -24.92
N ALA A 2 12.87 7.30 -24.06
CA ALA A 2 13.21 7.23 -22.64
C ALA A 2 14.52 6.45 -22.51
N THR A 3 15.52 7.07 -21.91
CA THR A 3 16.83 6.48 -21.65
C THR A 3 16.66 5.23 -20.79
N THR A 4 17.40 4.17 -21.11
CA THR A 4 17.43 2.90 -20.37
C THR A 4 18.08 3.11 -19.00
N ALA A 5 17.41 3.84 -18.10
CA ALA A 5 17.86 4.04 -16.74
C ALA A 5 17.78 2.67 -16.04
N HIS A 6 18.94 2.14 -15.65
CA HIS A 6 19.04 0.91 -14.88
C HIS A 6 18.22 1.08 -13.59
N ARG A 7 17.08 0.38 -13.49
CA ARG A 7 16.16 0.51 -12.35
C ARG A 7 16.91 0.11 -11.08
N GLY A 8 16.90 0.97 -10.06
CA GLY A 8 17.57 0.70 -8.79
C GLY A 8 16.90 -0.47 -8.07
N THR A 9 17.68 -1.47 -7.66
CA THR A 9 17.20 -2.59 -6.84
C THR A 9 17.33 -2.25 -5.37
N TRP A 10 16.34 -2.63 -4.57
CA TRP A 10 16.40 -2.47 -3.12
C TRP A 10 17.53 -3.30 -2.52
N GLY A 11 18.43 -2.66 -1.78
CA GLY A 11 19.57 -3.33 -1.15
C GLY A 11 19.19 -4.33 -0.05
N SER A 12 18.01 -4.18 0.56
CA SER A 12 17.48 -5.14 1.53
C SER A 12 15.95 -5.20 1.52
N LYS A 13 15.40 -6.39 1.81
CA LYS A 13 13.94 -6.59 1.97
C LYS A 13 13.40 -5.76 3.13
N ALA A 14 14.16 -5.67 4.23
CA ALA A 14 13.80 -4.86 5.38
C ALA A 14 13.73 -3.37 5.03
N GLY A 15 14.67 -2.85 4.24
CA GLY A 15 14.66 -1.46 3.78
C GLY A 15 13.45 -1.15 2.90
N PHE A 16 13.06 -2.08 2.02
CA PHE A 16 11.82 -1.95 1.24
C PHE A 16 10.57 -1.88 2.14
N ILE A 17 10.45 -2.81 3.11
CA ILE A 17 9.29 -2.86 4.01
C ILE A 17 9.21 -1.60 4.87
N LEU A 18 10.34 -1.12 5.41
CA LEU A 18 10.39 0.10 6.21
C LEU A 18 10.02 1.35 5.40
N ALA A 19 10.53 1.48 4.17
CA ALA A 19 10.17 2.59 3.29
C ALA A 19 8.67 2.58 2.95
N ALA A 20 8.11 1.40 2.63
CA ALA A 20 6.69 1.24 2.35
C ALA A 20 5.82 1.54 3.59
N ALA A 21 6.22 1.03 4.77
CA ALA A 21 5.51 1.27 6.02
C ALA A 21 5.53 2.76 6.41
N GLY A 22 6.68 3.44 6.25
CA GLY A 22 6.80 4.88 6.48
C GLY A 22 5.94 5.71 5.54
N SER A 23 5.76 5.28 4.29
CA SER A 23 4.82 5.93 3.36
C SER A 23 3.36 5.69 3.72
N ALA A 24 3.02 4.52 4.29
CA ALA A 24 1.65 4.16 4.63
C ALA A 24 1.17 4.81 5.93
N VAL A 25 2.07 5.05 6.90
CA VAL A 25 1.73 5.62 8.21
C VAL A 25 1.98 7.14 8.21
N GLY A 26 0.92 7.93 8.05
CA GLY A 26 0.96 9.40 8.04
C GLY A 26 0.29 10.06 9.24
N LEU A 27 0.29 11.41 9.25
CA LEU A 27 -0.31 12.25 10.30
C LEU A 27 -1.77 11.88 10.60
N GLY A 28 -2.53 11.49 9.56
CA GLY A 28 -3.92 11.08 9.65
C GLY A 28 -4.15 9.83 10.52
N ASN A 29 -3.21 8.87 10.51
CA ASN A 29 -3.28 7.69 11.38
C ASN A 29 -3.01 8.02 12.85
N ILE A 30 -2.30 9.10 13.14
CA ILE A 30 -1.90 9.46 14.51
C ILE A 30 -2.95 10.37 15.17
N TRP A 31 -3.55 11.31 14.43
CA TRP A 31 -4.48 12.30 15.00
C TRP A 31 -5.94 12.13 14.54
N GLY A 32 -6.14 11.71 13.29
CA GLY A 32 -7.47 11.51 12.72
C GLY A 32 -8.14 10.24 13.24
N PHE A 33 -7.39 9.14 13.30
CA PHE A 33 -7.90 7.85 13.77
C PHE A 33 -8.42 7.88 15.22
N PRO A 34 -7.70 8.44 16.23
CA PRO A 34 -8.22 8.50 17.59
C PRO A 34 -9.51 9.32 17.71
N THR A 35 -9.61 10.41 16.93
CA THR A 35 -10.80 11.27 16.93
C THR A 35 -12.01 10.54 16.35
N GLN A 36 -11.83 9.79 15.24
CA GLN A 36 -12.89 8.97 14.65
C GLN A 36 -13.31 7.81 15.57
N VAL A 37 -12.35 7.15 16.23
CA VAL A 37 -12.62 6.11 17.23
C VAL A 37 -13.42 6.66 18.40
N GLY A 38 -13.06 7.84 18.92
CA GLY A 38 -13.76 8.49 20.03
C GLY A 38 -15.22 8.83 19.70
N GLN A 39 -15.50 9.28 18.48
CA GLN A 39 -16.85 9.64 18.03
C GLN A 39 -17.68 8.43 17.54
N GLY A 40 -17.02 7.39 17.01
CA GLY A 40 -17.64 6.24 16.35
C GLY A 40 -18.03 5.07 17.27
N GLY A 41 -18.01 5.23 18.59
CA GLY A 41 -18.34 4.16 19.54
C GLY A 41 -17.14 3.37 20.07
N GLY A 42 -15.93 3.95 20.02
CA GLY A 42 -14.75 3.44 20.70
C GLY A 42 -14.28 2.08 20.18
N ALA A 43 -14.23 1.08 21.06
CA ALA A 43 -13.64 -0.23 20.77
C ALA A 43 -14.38 -1.01 19.66
N VAL A 44 -15.70 -0.84 19.52
CA VAL A 44 -16.48 -1.53 18.48
C VAL A 44 -16.09 -1.03 17.09
N PHE A 45 -15.89 0.29 16.94
CA PHE A 45 -15.39 0.88 15.70
C PHE A 45 -13.99 0.35 15.35
N VAL A 46 -13.10 0.24 16.33
CA VAL A 46 -11.74 -0.32 16.12
C VAL A 46 -11.80 -1.77 15.66
N LEU A 47 -12.69 -2.60 16.23
CA LEU A 47 -12.84 -4.00 15.83
C LEU A 47 -13.32 -4.13 14.38
N ILE A 48 -14.34 -3.35 13.99
CA ILE A 48 -14.83 -3.33 12.60
C ILE A 48 -13.76 -2.78 11.65
N TYR A 49 -13.06 -1.72 12.05
CA TYR A 49 -11.94 -1.17 11.30
C TYR A 49 -10.85 -2.23 11.06
N LEU A 50 -10.46 -2.97 12.10
CA LEU A 50 -9.47 -4.04 11.97
C LEU A 50 -9.96 -5.14 11.02
N ALA A 51 -11.22 -5.55 11.15
CA ALA A 51 -11.81 -6.53 10.24
C ALA A 51 -11.76 -6.05 8.78
N CYS A 52 -12.16 -4.81 8.52
CA CYS A 52 -12.06 -4.21 7.19
C CYS A 52 -10.61 -4.16 6.68
N VAL A 53 -9.64 -3.77 7.52
CA VAL A 53 -8.22 -3.76 7.14
C VAL A 53 -7.73 -5.17 6.79
N LEU A 54 -8.10 -6.18 7.57
CA LEU A 54 -7.69 -7.56 7.32
C LEU A 54 -8.35 -8.16 6.06
N PHE A 55 -9.63 -7.91 5.83
CA PHE A 55 -10.37 -8.52 4.73
C PHE A 55 -10.33 -7.72 3.43
N ILE A 56 -10.02 -6.43 3.48
CA ILE A 56 -10.05 -5.54 2.30
C ILE A 56 -8.65 -4.98 2.02
N CYS A 57 -8.03 -4.31 3.00
CA CYS A 57 -6.75 -3.66 2.76
C CYS A 57 -5.61 -4.66 2.51
N LEU A 58 -5.53 -5.76 3.28
CA LEU A 58 -4.50 -6.79 3.04
C LEU A 58 -4.57 -7.42 1.65
N PRO A 59 -5.72 -7.95 1.15
CA PRO A 59 -5.75 -8.56 -0.17
C PRO A 59 -5.49 -7.55 -1.29
N ILE A 60 -5.98 -6.30 -1.15
CA ILE A 60 -5.68 -5.24 -2.13
C ILE A 60 -4.18 -4.94 -2.15
N MET A 61 -3.56 -4.72 -0.99
CA MET A 61 -2.12 -4.45 -0.89
C MET A 61 -1.28 -5.60 -1.48
N VAL A 62 -1.65 -6.86 -1.20
CA VAL A 62 -1.00 -8.03 -1.78
C VAL A 62 -1.17 -8.04 -3.30
N ALA A 63 -2.36 -7.76 -3.82
CA ALA A 63 -2.60 -7.69 -5.26
C ALA A 63 -1.74 -6.62 -5.93
N GLU A 64 -1.67 -5.41 -5.37
CA GLU A 64 -0.84 -4.31 -5.88
C GLU A 64 0.65 -4.67 -5.86
N LEU A 65 1.14 -5.28 -4.77
CA LEU A 65 2.54 -5.72 -4.67
C LEU A 65 2.87 -6.83 -5.67
N VAL A 66 1.95 -7.77 -5.92
CA VAL A 66 2.13 -8.84 -6.91
C VAL A 66 2.17 -8.27 -8.33
N ILE A 67 1.26 -7.35 -8.65
CA ILE A 67 1.21 -6.68 -9.95
C ILE A 67 2.49 -5.88 -10.19
N GLY A 68 2.90 -5.03 -9.24
CA GLY A 68 4.14 -4.25 -9.34
C GLY A 68 5.39 -5.11 -9.40
N ARG A 69 5.42 -6.25 -8.69
CA ARG A 69 6.54 -7.20 -8.77
C ARG A 69 6.61 -7.93 -10.10
N ARG A 70 5.47 -8.31 -10.69
CA ARG A 70 5.43 -9.02 -11.98
C ARG A 70 5.72 -8.09 -13.16
N ALA A 71 5.16 -6.89 -13.13
CA ALA A 71 5.34 -5.95 -14.22
C ALA A 71 6.70 -5.24 -14.17
N GLN A 72 7.28 -5.01 -12.97
CA GLN A 72 8.53 -4.23 -12.78
C GLN A 72 8.52 -2.86 -13.52
N LEU A 73 7.31 -2.34 -13.73
CA LEU A 73 7.03 -1.12 -14.47
C LEU A 73 6.27 -0.18 -13.55
N ASP A 74 6.32 1.10 -13.86
CA ASP A 74 5.52 2.13 -13.20
C ASP A 74 4.02 1.78 -13.29
N PRO A 75 3.16 2.29 -12.39
CA PRO A 75 1.74 1.91 -12.33
C PRO A 75 1.06 1.99 -13.70
N VAL A 76 1.31 3.08 -14.45
CA VAL A 76 0.80 3.29 -15.81
C VAL A 76 1.32 2.22 -16.79
N GLY A 77 2.61 1.88 -16.73
CA GLY A 77 3.20 0.83 -17.57
C GLY A 77 2.72 -0.58 -17.21
N SER A 78 2.46 -0.84 -15.93
CA SER A 78 1.93 -2.12 -15.43
C SER A 78 0.50 -2.36 -15.90
N PHE A 79 -0.36 -1.33 -15.82
CA PHE A 79 -1.74 -1.42 -16.31
C PHE A 79 -1.79 -1.58 -17.84
N SER A 80 -0.93 -0.90 -18.59
CA SER A 80 -0.85 -1.06 -20.05
C SER A 80 -0.35 -2.44 -20.49
N LEU A 81 0.41 -3.16 -19.66
CA LEU A 81 0.92 -4.50 -19.97
C LEU A 81 -0.09 -5.61 -19.59
N ILE A 82 -0.90 -5.38 -18.55
CA ILE A 82 -1.92 -6.32 -18.08
C ILE A 82 -3.25 -6.16 -18.83
N ARG A 83 -3.57 -4.97 -19.35
CA ARG A 83 -4.77 -4.74 -20.15
C ARG A 83 -4.53 -5.22 -21.59
N PRO A 84 -5.27 -6.22 -22.10
CA PRO A 84 -5.22 -6.56 -23.51
C PRO A 84 -5.97 -5.45 -24.27
N GLY A 85 -5.22 -4.65 -25.01
CA GLY A 85 -5.70 -3.59 -25.90
C GLY A 85 -4.65 -3.32 -26.95
#